data_AF-G5E219-F1
#
_entry.id   AF-G5E219-F1
#
_cell.length_a   1.000
_cell.length_b   1.000
_cell.length_c   1.000
_cell.angle_alpha   90.00
_cell.angle_beta   90.00
_cell.angle_gamma   90.00
#
_symmetry.space_group_name_H-M   'P 1'
#
loop_
_entity.id
_entity.type
_entity.pdbx_description
1 polymer ?
#
loop_
_entity_poly.entity_id
_entity_poly.type
_entity_poly.pdbx_seq_one_letter_code
_entity_poly.pdbx_strand_id
1 'polypeptide(L)'
;DYEKFALGVTMYGQMTAGSYCYIGPQGIVHGTVLTVLNAGRRYLGAEDLSGKVFVTSGLGGMSGAQAKAAAIVGCVGVIAEVDKNALIKRHKQGWLMEVTSSLDDCIQRKQYDDNIRWIREAGKHDMVVGSQARILYSDQNGRVSIAVAINKAVGTGQVKAPVVISRDHHDVSGTDSPYRETSNIYDGSAFCADMAVQNFVGDSFRGATWVALHNGGGVGWGEVINGGFGLVLDGSPEAEERARTMLSWDVSNGVARRCWSGNRNAYDTIVRTMEENHNLRVTLPHEVKDKSLLALALSL
;
A
#
# COMPACT_ATOMS: atom_id res chain seq x y z
N ASP A 1 -1.68 -28.22 7.66
CA ASP A 1 -0.32 -28.07 7.07
C ASP A 1 0.59 -27.01 7.68
N TYR A 2 0.15 -25.85 8.17
CA TYR A 2 1.07 -24.88 8.82
C TYR A 2 1.90 -25.49 9.97
N GLU A 3 1.35 -26.49 10.68
CA GLU A 3 2.04 -27.27 11.72
C GLU A 3 3.36 -27.94 11.24
N LYS A 4 3.54 -28.14 9.92
CA LYS A 4 4.82 -28.57 9.31
C LYS A 4 5.96 -27.57 9.56
N PHE A 5 5.67 -26.35 10.00
CA PHE A 5 6.66 -25.42 10.57
C PHE A 5 7.52 -26.08 11.66
N ALA A 6 6.92 -26.91 12.53
CA ALA A 6 7.64 -27.62 13.60
C ALA A 6 8.63 -28.68 13.07
N LEU A 7 8.49 -29.10 11.80
CA LEU A 7 9.43 -29.99 11.10
C LEU A 7 10.54 -29.22 10.37
N GLY A 8 10.54 -27.89 10.41
CA GLY A 8 11.55 -27.04 9.76
C GLY A 8 11.43 -26.94 8.22
N VAL A 9 10.34 -27.42 7.62
CA VAL A 9 10.18 -27.49 6.15
C VAL A 9 9.45 -26.30 5.51
N THR A 10 8.97 -25.34 6.32
CA THR A 10 8.29 -24.13 5.83
C THR A 10 8.32 -23.03 6.91
N MET A 11 7.97 -21.79 6.53
CA MET A 11 7.84 -20.64 7.44
C MET A 11 6.76 -19.68 6.93
N TYR A 12 5.99 -19.06 7.83
CA TYR A 12 5.07 -17.99 7.47
C TYR A 12 5.79 -16.64 7.41
N GLY A 13 6.13 -16.20 6.19
CA GLY A 13 6.86 -14.94 5.93
C GLY A 13 6.03 -13.66 6.05
N GLN A 14 4.71 -13.76 6.33
CA GLN A 14 3.76 -12.66 6.33
C GLN A 14 3.87 -11.84 5.02
N MET A 15 4.16 -10.55 5.08
CA MET A 15 4.37 -9.68 3.93
C MET A 15 5.83 -9.26 3.90
N THR A 16 6.23 -8.28 4.72
CA THR A 16 7.58 -7.69 4.72
C THR A 16 8.62 -8.42 5.59
N ALA A 17 8.20 -9.41 6.39
CA ALA A 17 9.08 -10.12 7.32
C ALA A 17 9.98 -11.13 6.58
N GLY A 18 9.39 -12.01 5.75
CA GLY A 18 10.13 -12.99 4.95
C GLY A 18 10.85 -12.42 3.72
N SER A 19 10.48 -11.20 3.29
CA SER A 19 11.06 -10.50 2.13
C SER A 19 12.09 -9.44 2.51
N TYR A 20 12.48 -9.39 3.79
CA TYR A 20 13.58 -8.59 4.35
C TYR A 20 13.45 -7.07 4.13
N CYS A 21 12.22 -6.55 4.05
CA CYS A 21 11.94 -5.13 3.84
C CYS A 21 11.06 -4.48 4.93
N TYR A 22 10.95 -5.10 6.11
CA TYR A 22 10.24 -4.50 7.25
C TYR A 22 11.00 -3.28 7.82
N ILE A 23 10.33 -2.14 7.87
CA ILE A 23 10.91 -0.83 8.26
C ILE A 23 10.25 -0.23 9.52
N GLY A 24 9.73 -1.10 10.39
CA GLY A 24 8.99 -0.68 11.58
C GLY A 24 7.54 -0.28 11.28
N PRO A 25 6.86 0.38 12.25
CA PRO A 25 5.42 0.62 12.19
C PRO A 25 4.98 1.67 11.16
N GLN A 26 5.92 2.43 10.57
CA GLN A 26 5.59 3.51 9.63
C GLN A 26 4.78 3.03 8.41
N GLY A 27 4.93 1.78 7.99
CA GLY A 27 4.13 1.19 6.91
C GLY A 27 2.63 1.17 7.21
N ILE A 28 2.26 0.71 8.41
CA ILE A 28 0.86 0.64 8.86
C ILE A 28 0.29 2.04 9.13
N VAL A 29 1.10 2.95 9.69
CA VAL A 29 0.71 4.37 9.85
C VAL A 29 0.36 4.97 8.49
N HIS A 30 1.22 4.79 7.50
CA HIS A 30 1.02 5.33 6.16
C HIS A 30 -0.17 4.69 5.41
N GLY A 31 -0.34 3.36 5.47
CA GLY A 31 -1.51 2.69 4.91
C GLY A 31 -2.82 3.21 5.53
N THR A 32 -2.83 3.43 6.84
CA THR A 32 -4.00 3.94 7.55
C THR A 32 -4.31 5.40 7.19
N VAL A 33 -3.29 6.25 6.97
CA VAL A 33 -3.47 7.63 6.43
C VAL A 33 -4.27 7.57 5.12
N LEU A 34 -3.97 6.60 4.26
CA LEU A 34 -4.61 6.43 2.96
C LEU A 34 -5.99 5.79 3.01
N THR A 35 -6.24 4.90 3.97
CA THR A 35 -7.60 4.40 4.21
C THR A 35 -8.52 5.56 4.59
N VAL A 36 -8.08 6.42 5.51
CA VAL A 36 -8.86 7.58 5.97
C VAL A 36 -9.03 8.61 4.84
N LEU A 37 -7.98 8.91 4.06
CA LEU A 37 -8.04 9.69 2.80
C LEU A 37 -9.15 9.24 1.86
N ASN A 38 -9.10 7.97 1.46
CA ASN A 38 -9.98 7.46 0.42
C ASN A 38 -11.41 7.26 0.93
N ALA A 39 -11.59 6.95 2.22
CA ALA A 39 -12.90 7.02 2.86
C ALA A 39 -13.46 8.45 2.83
N GLY A 40 -12.63 9.44 3.12
CA GLY A 40 -12.98 10.86 3.04
C GLY A 40 -13.40 11.32 1.64
N ARG A 41 -12.59 11.05 0.61
CA ARG A 41 -12.96 11.29 -0.80
C ARG A 41 -14.27 10.60 -1.17
N ARG A 42 -14.35 9.29 -0.95
CA ARG A 42 -15.43 8.44 -1.47
C ARG A 42 -16.77 8.67 -0.78
N TYR A 43 -16.77 8.81 0.55
CA TYR A 43 -18.01 8.86 1.35
C TYR A 43 -18.39 10.27 1.78
N LEU A 44 -17.45 11.22 1.81
CA LEU A 44 -17.70 12.60 2.24
C LEU A 44 -17.52 13.63 1.11
N GLY A 45 -17.18 13.19 -0.12
CA GLY A 45 -16.87 14.08 -1.25
C GLY A 45 -15.70 15.02 -0.96
N ALA A 46 -14.87 14.68 0.01
CA ALA A 46 -13.88 15.56 0.58
C ALA A 46 -12.50 15.00 0.29
N GLU A 47 -11.77 15.62 -0.64
CA GLU A 47 -10.32 15.43 -0.75
C GLU A 47 -9.65 15.61 0.62
N ASP A 48 -10.15 16.63 1.31
CA ASP A 48 -9.45 17.46 2.25
C ASP A 48 -10.27 17.44 3.56
N LEU A 49 -9.86 16.69 4.59
CA LEU A 49 -10.72 16.26 5.72
C LEU A 49 -10.99 17.27 6.86
N SER A 50 -10.92 18.57 6.56
CA SER A 50 -11.25 19.64 7.54
C SER A 50 -12.69 19.59 7.92
N GLY A 51 -12.91 19.73 9.22
CA GLY A 51 -14.22 19.54 9.82
C GLY A 51 -14.49 18.08 10.16
N LYS A 52 -13.74 17.11 9.62
CA LYS A 52 -14.08 15.70 9.72
C LYS A 52 -13.46 15.05 10.96
N VAL A 53 -14.16 14.02 11.42
CA VAL A 53 -13.83 13.17 12.56
C VAL A 53 -13.61 11.77 12.01
N PHE A 54 -12.52 11.14 12.40
CA PHE A 54 -12.32 9.71 12.19
C PHE A 54 -12.53 8.99 13.52
N VAL A 55 -13.69 8.37 13.68
CA VAL A 55 -14.03 7.59 14.88
C VAL A 55 -13.70 6.12 14.64
N THR A 56 -12.91 5.53 15.52
CA THR A 56 -12.51 4.11 15.47
C THR A 56 -12.18 3.59 16.88
N SER A 57 -11.69 2.36 17.01
CA SER A 57 -11.30 1.75 18.28
C SER A 57 -10.00 0.93 18.17
N GLY A 58 -9.37 0.73 19.34
CA GLY A 58 -8.18 -0.09 19.52
C GLY A 58 -6.85 0.63 19.25
N LEU A 59 -5.94 0.55 20.20
CA LEU A 59 -4.58 1.11 20.17
C LEU A 59 -3.48 0.02 20.23
N GLY A 60 -3.86 -1.23 19.94
CA GLY A 60 -3.00 -2.42 19.85
C GLY A 60 -1.92 -2.35 18.76
N GLY A 61 -1.27 -3.49 18.47
CA GLY A 61 -0.03 -3.56 17.66
C GLY A 61 -0.09 -2.78 16.34
N MET A 62 -1.08 -3.09 15.51
CA MET A 62 -1.35 -2.40 14.24
C MET A 62 -2.35 -1.26 14.41
N SER A 63 -3.44 -1.46 15.14
CA SER A 63 -4.53 -0.49 15.32
C SER A 63 -4.10 0.80 16.04
N GLY A 64 -3.05 0.79 16.84
CA GLY A 64 -2.43 2.00 17.39
C GLY A 64 -1.94 3.00 16.33
N ALA A 65 -1.64 2.52 15.11
CA ALA A 65 -1.26 3.39 13.99
C ALA A 65 -2.38 4.35 13.56
N GLN A 66 -3.64 4.03 13.87
CA GLN A 66 -4.82 4.88 13.58
C GLN A 66 -4.71 6.27 14.22
N ALA A 67 -4.20 6.35 15.46
CA ALA A 67 -4.02 7.62 16.17
C ALA A 67 -3.02 8.53 15.45
N LYS A 68 -1.86 7.97 15.06
CA LYS A 68 -0.84 8.73 14.32
C LYS A 68 -1.34 9.09 12.92
N ALA A 69 -2.04 8.16 12.26
CA ALA A 69 -2.60 8.35 10.94
C ALA A 69 -3.61 9.50 10.92
N ALA A 70 -4.56 9.56 11.86
CA ALA A 70 -5.51 10.68 11.98
C ALA A 70 -4.80 12.03 12.12
N ALA A 71 -3.74 12.09 12.96
CA ALA A 71 -2.95 13.32 13.13
C ALA A 71 -2.20 13.75 11.85
N ILE A 72 -1.67 12.80 11.07
CA ILE A 72 -1.00 13.07 9.77
C ILE A 72 -2.00 13.52 8.71
N VAL A 73 -3.13 12.81 8.65
CA VAL A 73 -4.36 13.15 7.91
C VAL A 73 -4.91 14.52 8.31
N GLY A 74 -4.45 15.06 9.44
CA GLY A 74 -4.93 16.31 9.99
C GLY A 74 -6.36 16.25 10.53
N CYS A 75 -7.13 15.17 10.35
CA CYS A 75 -8.47 15.05 10.91
C CYS A 75 -8.40 14.76 12.41
N VAL A 76 -9.52 14.96 13.11
CA VAL A 76 -9.54 14.57 14.53
C VAL A 76 -9.88 13.09 14.63
N GLY A 77 -8.91 12.32 15.11
CA GLY A 77 -9.06 10.90 15.40
C GLY A 77 -9.61 10.68 16.80
N VAL A 78 -10.81 10.14 16.90
CA VAL A 78 -11.41 9.65 18.15
C VAL A 78 -11.18 8.14 18.19
N ILE A 79 -10.21 7.67 18.98
CA ILE A 79 -9.89 6.24 19.09
C ILE A 79 -10.27 5.76 20.49
N ALA A 80 -11.36 5.01 20.58
CA ALA A 80 -11.78 4.37 21.82
C ALA A 80 -10.83 3.20 22.18
N GLU A 81 -10.33 3.18 23.39
CA GLU A 81 -9.50 2.09 23.93
C GLU A 81 -9.91 1.81 25.38
N VAL A 82 -10.04 0.52 25.71
CA VAL A 82 -10.39 0.03 27.05
C VAL A 82 -9.15 -0.38 27.84
N ASP A 83 -8.07 -0.82 27.18
CA ASP A 83 -6.80 -1.08 27.83
C ASP A 83 -5.98 0.20 28.00
N LYS A 84 -5.97 0.71 29.24
CA LYS A 84 -5.16 1.84 29.66
C LYS A 84 -3.66 1.67 29.36
N ASN A 85 -3.14 0.43 29.29
CA ASN A 85 -1.73 0.18 28.97
C ASN A 85 -1.42 0.44 27.49
N ALA A 86 -2.23 -0.06 26.57
CA ALA A 86 -2.15 0.25 25.14
C ALA A 86 -2.22 1.77 24.91
N LEU A 87 -3.20 2.43 25.55
CA LEU A 87 -3.39 3.88 25.47
C LEU A 87 -2.16 4.66 25.96
N ILE A 88 -1.68 4.40 27.19
CA ILE A 88 -0.49 5.06 27.76
C ILE A 88 0.75 4.79 26.89
N LYS A 89 0.88 3.59 26.33
CA LYS A 89 1.99 3.24 25.43
C LYS A 89 1.97 4.09 24.16
N ARG A 90 0.81 4.29 23.52
CA ARG A 90 0.70 5.12 22.30
C ARG A 90 0.83 6.61 22.59
N HIS A 91 0.39 7.08 23.75
CA HIS A 91 0.62 8.45 24.19
C HIS A 91 2.12 8.73 24.43
N LYS A 92 2.81 7.85 25.18
CA LYS A 92 4.27 7.94 25.39
C LYS A 92 5.10 7.84 24.10
N GLN A 93 4.56 7.23 23.05
CA GLN A 93 5.19 7.15 21.73
C GLN A 93 4.96 8.39 20.85
N GLY A 94 4.20 9.40 21.30
CA GLY A 94 3.83 10.56 20.47
C GLY A 94 2.91 10.20 19.30
N TRP A 95 2.13 9.11 19.44
CA TRP A 95 1.14 8.67 18.45
C TRP A 95 -0.28 9.11 18.79
N LEU A 96 -0.58 9.21 20.09
CA LEU A 96 -1.84 9.74 20.61
C LEU A 96 -1.53 11.07 21.32
N MET A 97 -2.10 12.18 20.84
CA MET A 97 -1.77 13.52 21.33
C MET A 97 -2.41 13.81 22.69
N GLU A 98 -3.70 13.49 22.82
CA GLU A 98 -4.52 13.81 23.98
C GLU A 98 -5.27 12.57 24.48
N VAL A 99 -5.62 12.59 25.77
CA VAL A 99 -6.35 11.53 26.44
C VAL A 99 -7.46 12.18 27.25
N THR A 100 -8.69 11.99 26.82
CA THR A 100 -9.89 12.48 27.52
C THR A 100 -10.84 11.33 27.82
N SER A 101 -11.64 11.49 28.86
CA SER A 101 -12.82 10.66 29.14
C SER A 101 -14.13 11.37 28.81
N SER A 102 -14.05 12.55 28.18
CA SER A 102 -15.17 13.35 27.68
C SER A 102 -15.21 13.32 26.14
N LEU A 103 -16.41 13.33 25.56
CA LEU A 103 -16.60 13.14 24.12
C LEU A 103 -16.59 14.46 23.31
N ASP A 104 -16.87 15.58 23.97
CA ASP A 104 -17.23 16.85 23.32
C ASP A 104 -16.04 17.57 22.63
N ASP A 105 -14.79 17.25 23.01
CA ASP A 105 -13.60 18.05 22.67
C ASP A 105 -13.06 17.81 21.23
N CYS A 106 -13.61 16.88 20.45
CA CYS A 106 -12.80 16.07 19.53
C CYS A 106 -13.16 16.12 18.01
N ILE A 107 -13.28 17.31 17.38
CA ILE A 107 -13.72 17.46 15.96
C ILE A 107 -12.92 18.50 15.12
N GLN A 108 -12.55 18.19 13.84
CA GLN A 108 -12.02 19.02 12.69
C GLN A 108 -10.51 18.97 12.20
N ARG A 109 -10.17 18.73 10.88
CA ARG A 109 -8.87 19.18 10.17
C ARG A 109 -8.39 18.46 8.81
N LYS A 110 -7.64 19.08 7.83
CA LYS A 110 -7.58 18.86 6.31
C LYS A 110 -6.51 17.93 5.61
N GLN A 111 -6.71 17.58 4.29
CA GLN A 111 -6.02 16.58 3.39
C GLN A 111 -5.85 16.87 1.83
N TYR A 112 -4.62 17.07 1.34
CA TYR A 112 -4.05 16.63 0.02
C TYR A 112 -2.57 17.06 0.01
N ASP A 113 -2.34 18.15 0.74
CA ASP A 113 -1.20 18.31 1.63
C ASP A 113 -0.61 16.99 2.17
N ASP A 114 -1.36 15.90 2.40
CA ASP A 114 -0.93 14.75 3.22
C ASP A 114 0.33 14.05 2.82
N ASN A 115 0.63 13.85 1.54
CA ASN A 115 1.90 13.22 1.17
C ASN A 115 3.06 14.21 1.37
N ILE A 116 2.82 15.50 1.11
CA ILE A 116 3.76 16.60 1.31
C ILE A 116 3.94 16.91 2.81
N ARG A 117 2.88 16.79 3.60
CA ARG A 117 2.76 17.02 5.05
C ARG A 117 3.33 15.83 5.79
N TRP A 118 3.00 14.60 5.39
CA TRP A 118 3.66 13.39 5.83
C TRP A 118 5.18 13.51 5.64
N ILE A 119 5.68 13.83 4.45
CA ILE A 119 7.15 13.89 4.27
C ILE A 119 7.80 15.07 5.02
N ARG A 120 7.09 16.19 5.23
CA ARG A 120 7.52 17.34 6.05
C ARG A 120 7.49 17.07 7.57
N GLU A 121 6.49 16.33 8.05
CA GLU A 121 6.27 16.06 9.48
C GLU A 121 6.92 14.75 9.96
N ALA A 122 7.10 13.75 9.08
CA ALA A 122 7.62 12.43 9.44
C ALA A 122 9.07 12.45 9.95
N GLY A 123 9.83 13.50 9.62
CA GLY A 123 11.13 13.78 10.23
C GLY A 123 11.04 14.31 11.66
N LYS A 124 9.97 15.03 12.03
CA LYS A 124 9.75 15.63 13.35
C LYS A 124 9.10 14.67 14.36
N HIS A 125 8.92 13.41 13.99
CA HIS A 125 8.15 12.43 14.75
C HIS A 125 8.94 11.17 15.09
N ASP A 126 10.24 11.13 14.79
CA ASP A 126 11.20 10.10 15.21
C ASP A 126 10.71 8.64 15.02
N MET A 127 9.94 8.40 13.95
CA MET A 127 9.33 7.10 13.66
C MET A 127 10.31 6.06 13.09
N VAL A 128 11.59 6.42 12.96
CA VAL A 128 12.64 5.56 12.42
C VAL A 128 13.16 4.62 13.51
N VAL A 129 13.07 3.32 13.28
CA VAL A 129 13.60 2.29 14.19
C VAL A 129 14.45 1.32 13.36
N GLY A 130 15.75 1.25 13.67
CA GLY A 130 16.70 0.45 12.91
C GLY A 130 17.25 1.19 11.68
N SER A 131 16.94 0.69 10.49
CA SER A 131 17.42 1.27 9.23
C SER A 131 16.82 2.66 8.98
N GLN A 132 17.58 3.54 8.31
CA GLN A 132 17.15 4.89 7.96
C GLN A 132 16.17 4.86 6.77
N ALA A 133 14.95 4.43 7.06
CA ALA A 133 13.92 4.12 6.07
C ALA A 133 12.73 5.10 6.14
N ARG A 134 12.09 5.30 4.98
CA ARG A 134 10.88 6.10 4.81
C ARG A 134 9.91 5.39 3.87
N ILE A 135 8.61 5.47 4.14
CA ILE A 135 7.55 5.09 3.22
C ILE A 135 6.78 6.33 2.74
N LEU A 136 6.20 6.27 1.54
CA LEU A 136 5.09 7.10 1.07
C LEU A 136 4.34 6.30 -0.02
N TYR A 137 3.15 6.73 -0.45
CA TYR A 137 2.54 6.19 -1.67
C TYR A 137 2.73 7.18 -2.81
N SER A 138 2.94 6.60 -3.99
CA SER A 138 2.86 7.26 -5.27
C SER A 138 2.21 6.30 -6.26
N ASP A 139 1.63 6.89 -7.30
CA ASP A 139 1.27 6.19 -8.52
C ASP A 139 2.53 5.77 -9.31
N GLN A 140 2.35 5.20 -10.50
CA GLN A 140 3.45 4.75 -11.35
C GLN A 140 4.47 5.87 -11.61
N ASN A 141 3.99 7.03 -12.06
CA ASN A 141 4.83 8.14 -12.47
C ASN A 141 5.58 8.75 -11.29
N GLY A 142 4.93 8.88 -10.12
CA GLY A 142 5.57 9.30 -8.88
C GLY A 142 6.62 8.30 -8.38
N ARG A 143 6.34 6.98 -8.42
CA ARG A 143 7.31 5.94 -8.01
C ARG A 143 8.56 5.98 -8.89
N VAL A 144 8.39 6.01 -10.21
CA VAL A 144 9.51 6.08 -11.16
C VAL A 144 10.29 7.38 -10.99
N SER A 145 9.62 8.53 -10.87
CA SER A 145 10.28 9.83 -10.70
C SER A 145 11.10 9.91 -9.41
N ILE A 146 10.57 9.39 -8.30
CA ILE A 146 11.27 9.33 -7.02
C ILE A 146 12.47 8.38 -7.11
N ALA A 147 12.33 7.21 -7.73
CA ALA A 147 13.43 6.26 -7.91
C ALA A 147 14.57 6.86 -8.75
N VAL A 148 14.27 7.48 -9.88
CA VAL A 148 15.24 8.20 -10.73
C VAL A 148 15.94 9.31 -9.95
N ALA A 149 15.19 10.11 -9.20
CA ALA A 149 15.75 11.21 -8.40
C ALA A 149 16.69 10.69 -7.30
N ILE A 150 16.32 9.61 -6.59
CA ILE A 150 17.17 8.96 -5.60
C ILE A 150 18.43 8.40 -6.24
N ASN A 151 18.31 7.67 -7.36
CA ASN A 151 19.46 7.08 -8.06
C ASN A 151 20.45 8.18 -8.49
N LYS A 152 19.95 9.28 -9.08
CA LYS A 152 20.78 10.44 -9.43
C LYS A 152 21.45 11.08 -8.20
N ALA A 153 20.75 11.15 -7.06
CA ALA A 153 21.32 11.68 -5.81
C ALA A 153 22.43 10.77 -5.23
N VAL A 154 22.33 9.45 -5.41
CA VAL A 154 23.42 8.50 -5.09
C VAL A 154 24.59 8.68 -6.06
N GLY A 155 24.35 8.68 -7.37
CA GLY A 155 25.39 8.82 -8.40
C GLY A 155 26.14 10.16 -8.37
N THR A 156 25.53 11.21 -7.81
CA THR A 156 26.16 12.52 -7.58
C THR A 156 26.76 12.69 -6.17
N GLY A 157 26.67 11.67 -5.31
CA GLY A 157 27.19 11.70 -3.94
C GLY A 157 26.39 12.56 -2.95
N GLN A 158 25.24 13.10 -3.33
CA GLN A 158 24.33 13.80 -2.42
C GLN A 158 23.74 12.85 -1.37
N VAL A 159 23.47 11.61 -1.77
CA VAL A 159 23.19 10.48 -0.86
C VAL A 159 24.45 9.63 -0.77
N LYS A 160 24.92 9.36 0.44
CA LYS A 160 26.26 8.81 0.72
C LYS A 160 26.45 7.32 0.41
N ALA A 161 25.37 6.59 0.12
CA ALA A 161 25.35 5.15 -0.07
C ALA A 161 24.16 4.73 -0.95
N PRO A 162 24.17 3.54 -1.57
CA PRO A 162 23.03 3.01 -2.29
C PRO A 162 21.74 2.98 -1.46
N VAL A 163 20.60 3.17 -2.12
CA VAL A 163 19.28 3.16 -1.49
C VAL A 163 18.46 1.99 -2.00
N VAL A 164 17.83 1.25 -1.09
CA VAL A 164 16.87 0.20 -1.43
C VAL A 164 15.48 0.83 -1.56
N ILE A 165 14.82 0.62 -2.70
CA ILE A 165 13.37 0.78 -2.86
C ILE A 165 12.71 -0.59 -2.68
N SER A 166 11.63 -0.61 -1.90
CA SER A 166 10.77 -1.77 -1.67
C SER A 166 9.39 -1.27 -1.24
N ARG A 167 8.45 -2.17 -1.02
CA ARG A 167 7.09 -1.89 -0.57
C ARG A 167 6.57 -3.02 0.32
N ASP A 168 5.47 -2.74 1.03
CA ASP A 168 4.64 -3.80 1.58
C ASP A 168 4.01 -4.63 0.43
N HIS A 169 3.59 -5.86 0.72
CA HIS A 169 2.85 -6.67 -0.25
C HIS A 169 1.40 -6.14 -0.39
N HIS A 170 0.92 -5.33 0.57
CA HIS A 170 -0.33 -4.57 0.50
C HIS A 170 -0.25 -3.45 -0.55
N ASP A 171 -0.37 -3.81 -1.82
CA ASP A 171 -0.26 -2.90 -2.96
C ASP A 171 -1.16 -3.33 -4.13
N VAL A 172 -1.26 -2.47 -5.16
CA VAL A 172 -2.16 -2.60 -6.30
C VAL A 172 -2.07 -3.93 -7.05
N SER A 173 -0.85 -4.46 -7.25
CA SER A 173 -0.59 -5.67 -8.04
C SER A 173 -0.04 -6.85 -7.23
N GLY A 174 0.58 -6.57 -6.08
CA GLY A 174 1.37 -7.56 -5.36
C GLY A 174 0.56 -8.67 -4.71
N THR A 175 -0.74 -8.47 -4.42
CA THR A 175 -1.51 -9.40 -3.58
C THR A 175 -2.90 -9.69 -4.15
N ASP A 176 -3.20 -10.99 -4.26
CA ASP A 176 -4.55 -11.52 -4.42
C ASP A 176 -5.08 -11.96 -3.05
N SER A 177 -6.18 -11.32 -2.62
CA SER A 177 -6.77 -11.48 -1.29
C SER A 177 -8.26 -11.11 -1.31
N PRO A 178 -9.17 -12.09 -1.45
CA PRO A 178 -10.60 -11.84 -1.59
C PRO A 178 -11.21 -11.17 -0.34
N TYR A 179 -10.54 -11.28 0.81
CA TYR A 179 -10.94 -10.66 2.08
C TYR A 179 -10.36 -9.26 2.29
N ARG A 180 -9.43 -8.79 1.43
CA ARG A 180 -8.79 -7.47 1.59
C ARG A 180 -8.38 -6.85 0.26
N GLU A 181 -7.20 -7.12 -0.29
CA GLU A 181 -6.63 -6.40 -1.46
C GLU A 181 -7.44 -6.55 -2.76
N THR A 182 -8.13 -7.68 -2.95
CA THR A 182 -9.02 -7.93 -4.10
C THR A 182 -10.50 -8.05 -3.69
N SER A 183 -10.85 -7.68 -2.44
CA SER A 183 -12.24 -7.70 -1.94
C SER A 183 -13.23 -6.81 -2.70
N ASN A 184 -12.73 -5.87 -3.50
CA ASN A 184 -13.55 -4.98 -4.35
C ASN A 184 -13.64 -5.45 -5.81
N ILE A 185 -13.28 -6.72 -6.08
CA ILE A 185 -13.39 -7.37 -7.38
C ILE A 185 -14.58 -8.33 -7.36
N TYR A 186 -15.51 -8.17 -8.31
CA TYR A 186 -16.81 -8.84 -8.32
C TYR A 186 -17.07 -9.67 -9.58
N ASP A 187 -16.07 -9.84 -10.45
CA ASP A 187 -16.12 -10.71 -11.64
C ASP A 187 -15.88 -12.20 -11.31
N GLY A 188 -15.83 -12.56 -10.02
CA GLY A 188 -15.47 -13.87 -9.51
C GLY A 188 -13.95 -14.11 -9.36
N SER A 189 -13.10 -13.33 -10.02
CA SER A 189 -11.64 -13.55 -10.02
C SER A 189 -10.94 -13.19 -8.71
N ALA A 190 -11.64 -12.62 -7.73
CA ALA A 190 -11.06 -12.23 -6.44
C ALA A 190 -10.38 -13.39 -5.68
N PHE A 191 -10.80 -14.63 -5.97
CA PHE A 191 -10.25 -15.88 -5.42
C PHE A 191 -9.11 -16.50 -6.25
N CYS A 192 -8.80 -15.95 -7.43
CA CYS A 192 -7.65 -16.35 -8.23
C CYS A 192 -6.34 -15.79 -7.65
N ALA A 193 -5.20 -16.36 -8.03
CA ALA A 193 -3.86 -15.93 -7.59
C ALA A 193 -2.95 -15.43 -8.74
N ASP A 194 -3.51 -15.31 -9.95
CA ASP A 194 -2.74 -15.02 -11.16
C ASP A 194 -2.04 -13.66 -11.11
N MET A 195 -2.66 -12.63 -10.52
CA MET A 195 -2.11 -11.26 -10.51
C MET A 195 -0.84 -11.19 -9.66
N ALA A 196 -0.86 -11.79 -8.47
CA ALA A 196 0.27 -11.84 -7.56
C ALA A 196 1.43 -12.70 -8.12
N VAL A 197 1.12 -13.85 -8.73
CA VAL A 197 2.11 -14.72 -9.38
C VAL A 197 2.73 -14.03 -10.60
N GLN A 198 1.92 -13.42 -11.47
CA GLN A 198 2.38 -12.64 -12.62
C GLN A 198 3.23 -11.45 -12.16
N ASN A 199 2.90 -10.78 -11.05
CA ASN A 199 3.70 -9.68 -10.54
C ASN A 199 5.11 -10.14 -10.14
N PHE A 200 5.18 -11.14 -9.27
CA PHE A 200 6.43 -11.75 -8.82
C PHE A 200 7.31 -12.22 -9.98
N VAL A 201 6.72 -12.93 -10.94
CA VAL A 201 7.40 -13.40 -12.16
C VAL A 201 7.88 -12.20 -12.98
N GLY A 202 7.02 -11.23 -13.24
CA GLY A 202 7.33 -10.08 -14.09
C GLY A 202 8.30 -9.05 -13.48
N ASP A 203 8.39 -8.95 -12.16
CA ASP A 203 9.42 -8.16 -11.46
C ASP A 203 10.80 -8.83 -11.60
N SER A 204 10.85 -10.17 -11.52
CA SER A 204 12.08 -10.96 -11.50
C SER A 204 12.93 -10.79 -12.77
N PHE A 205 12.30 -10.57 -13.92
CA PHE A 205 12.98 -10.34 -15.20
C PHE A 205 12.93 -8.88 -15.69
N ARG A 206 12.50 -7.94 -14.85
CA ARG A 206 12.59 -6.49 -15.10
C ARG A 206 13.62 -5.78 -14.22
N GLY A 207 14.42 -6.53 -13.48
CA GLY A 207 15.61 -6.02 -12.79
C GLY A 207 15.42 -5.70 -11.32
N ALA A 208 14.36 -6.18 -10.68
CA ALA A 208 14.31 -6.27 -9.22
C ALA A 208 15.59 -6.96 -8.70
N THR A 209 16.16 -6.46 -7.61
CA THR A 209 17.36 -7.05 -6.99
C THR A 209 17.00 -8.32 -6.22
N TRP A 210 15.80 -8.37 -5.64
CA TRP A 210 15.15 -9.61 -5.21
C TRP A 210 13.64 -9.51 -5.36
N VAL A 211 12.99 -10.67 -5.41
CA VAL A 211 11.53 -10.84 -5.42
C VAL A 211 11.13 -11.88 -4.40
N ALA A 212 9.93 -11.75 -3.84
CA ALA A 212 9.37 -12.67 -2.87
C ALA A 212 7.90 -12.97 -3.21
N LEU A 213 7.49 -14.22 -3.03
CA LEU A 213 6.11 -14.67 -3.13
C LEU A 213 5.79 -15.47 -1.87
N HIS A 214 4.80 -15.02 -1.11
CA HIS A 214 4.39 -15.60 0.17
C HIS A 214 2.95 -16.12 0.11
N ASN A 215 2.65 -17.01 1.07
CA ASN A 215 1.31 -17.51 1.35
C ASN A 215 0.77 -16.85 2.63
N GLY A 216 -0.42 -16.26 2.52
CA GLY A 216 -1.28 -15.87 3.64
C GLY A 216 -1.08 -14.48 4.20
N GLY A 217 -0.24 -13.64 3.58
CA GLY A 217 0.25 -12.39 4.12
C GLY A 217 -0.84 -11.44 4.62
N GLY A 218 -1.02 -11.41 5.94
CA GLY A 218 -1.81 -10.41 6.64
C GLY A 218 -3.29 -10.76 6.89
N VAL A 219 -3.88 -11.78 6.26
CA VAL A 219 -5.21 -12.29 6.66
C VAL A 219 -5.18 -13.74 7.17
N GLY A 220 -4.16 -14.54 6.81
CA GLY A 220 -3.99 -15.91 7.33
C GLY A 220 -3.45 -16.89 6.30
N TRP A 221 -2.75 -17.92 6.76
CA TRP A 221 -2.17 -18.98 5.92
C TRP A 221 -3.25 -19.70 5.08
N GLY A 222 -3.05 -19.77 3.77
CA GLY A 222 -3.95 -20.43 2.81
C GLY A 222 -4.96 -19.51 2.14
N GLU A 223 -5.22 -18.33 2.70
CA GLU A 223 -6.29 -17.42 2.24
C GLU A 223 -5.84 -16.41 1.16
N VAL A 224 -4.52 -16.27 0.96
CA VAL A 224 -3.90 -15.16 0.20
C VAL A 224 -2.62 -15.60 -0.48
N ILE A 225 -2.35 -15.07 -1.68
CA ILE A 225 -1.03 -15.11 -2.30
C ILE A 225 -0.53 -13.67 -2.45
N ASN A 226 0.64 -13.37 -1.88
CA ASN A 226 1.14 -12.00 -1.72
C ASN A 226 2.64 -11.87 -2.02
N GLY A 227 3.00 -10.97 -2.93
CA GLY A 227 4.36 -10.76 -3.41
C GLY A 227 4.86 -9.32 -3.31
N GLY A 228 6.19 -9.20 -3.31
CA GLY A 228 6.92 -7.95 -3.19
C GLY A 228 8.34 -8.07 -3.74
N PHE A 229 9.04 -6.94 -3.79
CA PHE A 229 10.37 -6.83 -4.38
C PHE A 229 11.29 -5.96 -3.51
N GLY A 230 12.59 -6.05 -3.77
CA GLY A 230 13.55 -5.00 -3.41
C GLY A 230 14.41 -4.65 -4.61
N LEU A 231 14.72 -3.36 -4.76
CA LEU A 231 15.50 -2.81 -5.86
C LEU A 231 16.58 -1.87 -5.30
N VAL A 232 17.85 -2.17 -5.58
CA VAL A 232 18.98 -1.34 -5.19
C VAL A 232 19.22 -0.25 -6.23
N LEU A 233 19.25 1.00 -5.77
CA LEU A 233 19.68 2.18 -6.50
C LEU A 233 21.09 2.55 -6.07
N ASP A 234 22.08 2.21 -6.91
CA ASP A 234 23.51 2.39 -6.66
C ASP A 234 24.11 3.61 -7.37
N GLY A 235 23.29 4.37 -8.10
CA GLY A 235 23.70 5.54 -8.89
C GLY A 235 24.08 5.21 -10.34
N SER A 236 24.05 3.94 -10.75
CA SER A 236 24.34 3.53 -12.13
C SER A 236 23.18 3.84 -13.09
N PRO A 237 23.45 4.10 -14.39
CA PRO A 237 22.41 4.11 -15.43
C PRO A 237 21.61 2.81 -15.48
N GLU A 238 22.26 1.67 -15.21
CA GLU A 238 21.65 0.34 -15.20
C GLU A 238 20.64 0.19 -14.04
N ALA A 239 20.87 0.79 -12.88
CA ALA A 239 19.87 0.86 -11.80
C ALA A 239 18.69 1.76 -12.16
N GLU A 240 18.91 2.84 -12.92
CA GLU A 240 17.82 3.71 -13.38
C GLU A 240 16.89 2.99 -14.36
N GLU A 241 17.45 2.27 -15.35
CA GLU A 241 16.65 1.55 -16.34
C GLU A 241 15.85 0.39 -15.72
N ARG A 242 16.47 -0.34 -14.77
CA ARG A 242 15.77 -1.34 -13.95
C ARG A 242 14.64 -0.72 -13.14
N ALA A 243 14.84 0.46 -12.54
CA ALA A 243 13.78 1.16 -11.81
C ALA A 243 12.61 1.58 -12.72
N ARG A 244 12.91 2.11 -13.91
CA ARG A 244 11.88 2.51 -14.89
C ARG A 244 11.05 1.32 -15.35
N THR A 245 11.69 0.23 -15.75
CA THR A 245 11.02 -0.96 -16.30
C THR A 245 10.26 -1.76 -15.24
N MET A 246 10.87 -2.01 -14.08
CA MET A 246 10.29 -2.78 -12.98
C MET A 246 9.11 -2.06 -12.33
N LEU A 247 9.27 -0.79 -11.91
CA LEU A 247 8.19 -0.05 -11.23
C LEU A 247 7.00 0.26 -12.15
N SER A 248 7.24 0.37 -13.47
CA SER A 248 6.14 0.49 -14.44
C SER A 248 5.30 -0.78 -14.48
N TRP A 249 5.93 -1.97 -14.48
CA TRP A 249 5.23 -3.24 -14.45
C TRP A 249 4.51 -3.49 -13.11
N ASP A 250 5.20 -3.30 -11.99
CA ASP A 250 4.68 -3.51 -10.63
C ASP A 250 3.42 -2.69 -10.32
N VAL A 251 3.20 -1.57 -11.01
CA VAL A 251 1.95 -0.80 -10.94
C VAL A 251 0.99 -1.18 -12.08
N SER A 252 1.43 -1.16 -13.34
CA SER A 252 0.55 -1.39 -14.50
C SER A 252 -0.14 -2.75 -14.49
N ASN A 253 0.50 -3.82 -13.99
CA ASN A 253 -0.07 -5.16 -13.92
C ASN A 253 -1.41 -5.18 -13.15
N GLY A 254 -1.41 -4.73 -11.91
CA GLY A 254 -2.59 -4.69 -11.05
C GLY A 254 -3.60 -3.64 -11.47
N VAL A 255 -3.17 -2.50 -12.05
CA VAL A 255 -4.11 -1.53 -12.64
C VAL A 255 -4.83 -2.15 -13.85
N ALA A 256 -4.11 -2.84 -14.74
CA ALA A 256 -4.70 -3.53 -15.89
C ALA A 256 -5.66 -4.65 -15.47
N ARG A 257 -5.27 -5.49 -14.50
CA ARG A 257 -6.16 -6.52 -13.94
C ARG A 257 -7.41 -5.89 -13.32
N ARG A 258 -7.25 -4.88 -12.47
CA ARG A 258 -8.40 -4.23 -11.79
C ARG A 258 -9.32 -3.52 -12.79
N CYS A 259 -8.77 -2.96 -13.87
CA CYS A 259 -9.53 -2.45 -15.00
C CYS A 259 -10.38 -3.56 -15.62
N TRP A 260 -9.75 -4.68 -16.02
CA TRP A 260 -10.43 -5.85 -16.59
C TRP A 260 -11.56 -6.37 -15.68
N SER A 261 -11.31 -6.42 -14.38
CA SER A 261 -12.29 -6.78 -13.34
C SER A 261 -13.32 -5.69 -12.99
N GLY A 262 -13.50 -4.68 -13.86
CA GLY A 262 -14.59 -3.70 -13.78
C GLY A 262 -14.32 -2.45 -12.92
N ASN A 263 -13.10 -2.20 -12.47
CA ASN A 263 -12.79 -1.00 -11.67
C ASN A 263 -12.60 0.24 -12.57
N ARG A 264 -13.57 1.17 -12.54
CA ARG A 264 -13.55 2.40 -13.34
C ARG A 264 -12.32 3.29 -13.12
N ASN A 265 -11.85 3.46 -11.88
CA ASN A 265 -10.66 4.28 -11.61
C ASN A 265 -9.40 3.63 -12.23
N ALA A 266 -9.35 2.30 -12.24
CA ALA A 266 -8.28 1.55 -12.89
C ALA A 266 -8.38 1.62 -14.43
N TYR A 267 -9.60 1.63 -14.99
CA TYR A 267 -9.83 1.90 -16.42
C TYR A 267 -9.29 3.27 -16.83
N ASP A 268 -9.73 4.33 -16.14
CA ASP A 268 -9.29 5.70 -16.44
C ASP A 268 -7.77 5.85 -16.28
N THR A 269 -7.16 5.09 -15.36
CA THR A 269 -5.70 5.09 -15.15
C THR A 269 -4.96 4.34 -16.25
N ILE A 270 -5.36 3.10 -16.60
CA ILE A 270 -4.63 2.30 -17.60
C ILE A 270 -4.75 2.88 -19.02
N VAL A 271 -5.87 3.55 -19.33
CA VAL A 271 -6.01 4.29 -20.60
C VAL A 271 -4.96 5.39 -20.70
N ARG A 272 -4.83 6.26 -19.67
CA ARG A 272 -3.77 7.28 -19.62
C ARG A 272 -2.37 6.66 -19.70
N THR A 273 -2.12 5.53 -19.02
CA THR A 273 -0.82 4.87 -19.08
C THR A 273 -0.50 4.29 -20.47
N MET A 274 -1.49 3.84 -21.25
CA MET A 274 -1.30 3.42 -22.65
C MET A 274 -1.10 4.62 -23.61
N GLU A 275 -1.71 5.77 -23.31
CA GLU A 275 -1.47 7.02 -24.03
C GLU A 275 -0.03 7.52 -23.80
N GLU A 276 0.46 7.45 -22.55
CA GLU A 276 1.83 7.82 -22.17
C GLU A 276 2.90 6.80 -22.62
N ASN A 277 2.54 5.51 -22.76
CA ASN A 277 3.45 4.44 -23.15
C ASN A 277 2.87 3.56 -24.27
N HIS A 278 3.20 3.87 -25.52
CA HIS A 278 2.69 3.17 -26.71
C HIS A 278 3.10 1.68 -26.82
N ASN A 279 4.08 1.23 -26.04
CA ASN A 279 4.47 -0.19 -25.95
C ASN A 279 3.58 -0.98 -24.98
N LEU A 280 2.86 -0.30 -24.08
CA LEU A 280 1.83 -0.91 -23.24
C LEU A 280 0.53 -1.01 -24.03
N ARG A 281 0.02 -2.23 -24.21
CA ARG A 281 -1.31 -2.49 -24.76
C ARG A 281 -1.99 -3.54 -23.91
N VAL A 282 -3.13 -3.21 -23.32
CA VAL A 282 -3.92 -4.12 -22.49
C VAL A 282 -5.31 -4.32 -23.10
N THR A 283 -5.93 -5.46 -22.81
CA THR A 283 -7.34 -5.69 -23.16
C THR A 283 -8.22 -4.82 -22.28
N LEU A 284 -9.05 -3.97 -22.88
CA LEU A 284 -10.05 -3.19 -22.15
C LEU A 284 -11.36 -4.00 -22.05
N PRO A 285 -12.06 -3.97 -20.90
CA PRO A 285 -13.37 -4.59 -20.76
C PRO A 285 -14.42 -3.84 -21.58
N HIS A 286 -15.43 -4.56 -22.05
CA HIS A 286 -16.59 -3.98 -22.74
C HIS A 286 -17.86 -4.19 -21.91
N GLU A 287 -18.65 -3.13 -21.71
CA GLU A 287 -19.93 -3.26 -20.99
C GLU A 287 -20.94 -4.11 -21.79
N VAL A 288 -21.61 -5.04 -21.07
CA VAL A 288 -22.70 -5.83 -21.63
C VAL A 288 -23.92 -4.95 -21.83
N LYS A 289 -24.25 -4.66 -23.10
CA LYS A 289 -25.39 -3.80 -23.46
C LYS A 289 -26.75 -4.42 -23.12
N ASP A 290 -26.88 -5.74 -23.27
CA ASP A 290 -28.10 -6.47 -22.96
C ASP A 290 -28.03 -7.07 -21.54
N LYS A 291 -28.70 -6.41 -20.59
CA LYS A 291 -28.74 -6.86 -19.20
C LYS A 291 -29.49 -8.17 -18.99
N SER A 292 -30.32 -8.62 -19.95
CA SER A 292 -31.01 -9.91 -19.85
C SER A 292 -30.04 -11.09 -20.01
N LEU A 293 -29.05 -10.96 -20.91
CA LEU A 293 -27.97 -11.95 -21.06
C LEU A 293 -27.10 -12.02 -19.80
N LEU A 294 -26.81 -10.89 -19.17
CA LEU A 294 -26.07 -10.86 -17.90
C LEU A 294 -26.87 -11.51 -16.76
N ALA A 295 -28.17 -11.23 -16.66
CA ALA A 295 -29.04 -11.85 -15.67
C ALA A 295 -29.16 -13.37 -15.86
N LEU A 296 -29.25 -13.84 -17.12
CA LEU A 296 -29.25 -15.26 -17.44
C LEU A 296 -27.92 -15.93 -17.06
N ALA A 297 -26.78 -15.32 -17.41
CA ALA A 297 -25.45 -15.85 -17.11
C ALA A 297 -25.15 -15.93 -15.61
N LEU A 298 -25.69 -15.01 -14.80
CA LEU A 298 -25.55 -15.01 -13.34
C LEU A 298 -26.58 -15.90 -12.61
N SER A 299 -27.47 -16.57 -13.34
CA SER A 299 -28.49 -17.50 -12.80
C SER A 299 -28.16 -18.98 -13.00
N LEU A 300 -26.98 -19.27 -13.58
CA LEU A 300 -26.40 -20.60 -13.81
C LEU A 300 -25.34 -20.91 -12.75
#